data_AF-A0A920BHP3-F1
#
_entry.id   AF-A0A920BHP3-F1
#
_cell.length_a   1.000
_cell.length_b   1.000
_cell.length_c   1.000
_cell.angle_alpha   90.00
_cell.angle_beta   90.00
_cell.angle_gamma   90.00
#
_symmetry.space_group_name_H-M   'P 1'
#
loop_
_entity.id
_entity.type
_entity.pdbx_description
1 polymer ?
#
loop_
_entity_poly.entity_id
_entity_poly.type
_entity_poly.pdbx_seq_one_letter_code
_entity_poly.pdbx_strand_id
1 'polypeptide(L)' 'MLRYIRRLSDKDLALDRTMIPLGSCTMKLNATTEMIPISWDEFANIHRLSLLNNAKGTTN' A
#
# COMPACT_ATOMS: atom_id res chain seq x y z
N MET A 1 -17.24 13.38 3.51
CA MET A 1 -16.10 12.96 2.66
C MET A 1 -16.19 11.54 2.14
N LEU A 2 -16.61 10.53 2.92
CA LEU A 2 -16.67 9.12 2.46
C LEU A 2 -17.45 8.90 1.15
N ARG A 3 -18.64 9.53 1.00
CA ARG A 3 -19.43 9.45 -0.25
C ARG A 3 -18.69 10.03 -1.46
N TYR A 4 -17.87 11.05 -1.25
CA TYR A 4 -17.10 11.69 -2.32
C TYR A 4 -15.96 10.79 -2.79
N ILE A 5 -15.21 10.18 -1.86
CA ILE A 5 -14.13 9.23 -2.19
C ILE A 5 -14.68 8.03 -2.95
N ARG A 6 -15.78 7.42 -2.47
CA ARG A 6 -16.44 6.29 -3.15
C ARG A 6 -16.80 6.63 -4.60
N ARG A 7 -17.41 7.81 -4.81
CA ARG A 7 -17.81 8.29 -6.15
C ARG A 7 -16.62 8.51 -7.09
N LEU A 8 -15.44 8.89 -6.56
CA LEU A 8 -14.23 9.01 -7.37
C LEU A 8 -13.64 7.64 -7.69
N SER A 9 -13.47 6.77 -6.68
CA SER A 9 -12.96 5.41 -6.90
C SER A 9 -13.80 4.62 -7.89
N ASP A 10 -15.11 4.85 -7.93
CA ASP A 10 -15.97 4.14 -8.88
C ASP A 10 -15.75 4.53 -10.35
N LYS A 11 -15.12 5.69 -10.62
CA LYS A 11 -14.81 6.15 -11.98
C LYS A 11 -13.54 5.53 -12.54
N ASP A 12 -12.68 4.97 -11.70
CA ASP A 12 -11.40 4.40 -12.11
C ASP A 12 -11.54 2.89 -12.40
N LEU A 13 -10.80 2.41 -13.39
CA LEU A 13 -10.68 0.97 -13.68
C LEU A 13 -9.48 0.42 -12.93
N ALA A 14 -9.73 -0.49 -11.99
CA ALA A 14 -8.71 -1.10 -11.14
C ALA A 14 -8.74 -2.63 -11.22
N LEU A 15 -7.72 -3.26 -10.61
CA LEU A 15 -7.50 -4.71 -10.62
C LEU A 15 -8.59 -5.52 -9.88
N ASP A 16 -9.43 -4.86 -9.08
CA ASP A 16 -10.59 -5.45 -8.42
C ASP A 16 -11.76 -5.74 -9.38
N ARG A 17 -11.79 -5.08 -10.54
CA ARG A 17 -12.88 -5.20 -11.53
C ARG A 17 -12.52 -6.08 -12.71
N THR A 18 -11.32 -5.92 -13.28
CA THR A 18 -10.90 -6.63 -14.50
C THR A 18 -9.39 -6.80 -14.55
N MET A 19 -8.92 -7.79 -15.30
CA MET A 19 -7.51 -7.88 -15.68
C MET A 19 -7.10 -6.64 -16.49
N ILE A 20 -5.95 -6.05 -16.16
CA ILE A 20 -5.36 -4.91 -16.88
C ILE A 20 -4.02 -5.36 -17.52
N PRO A 21 -4.02 -5.84 -18.78
CA PRO A 21 -2.83 -6.43 -19.40
C PRO A 21 -1.91 -5.36 -20.02
N LEU A 22 -1.32 -4.51 -19.17
CA LEU A 22 -0.30 -3.55 -19.61
C LEU A 22 1.08 -4.23 -19.62
N GLY A 23 1.67 -4.37 -20.81
CA GLY A 23 3.03 -4.88 -20.96
C GLY A 23 4.03 -4.03 -20.15
N SER A 24 5.03 -4.68 -19.55
CA SER A 24 6.06 -4.06 -18.69
C SER A 24 5.59 -3.57 -17.30
N CYS A 25 4.29 -3.35 -17.07
CA CYS A 25 3.80 -2.84 -15.78
C CYS A 25 3.66 -3.92 -14.68
N THR A 26 3.70 -5.21 -15.05
CA THR A 26 3.59 -6.35 -14.10
C THR A 26 2.43 -6.19 -13.12
N MET A 27 1.24 -5.87 -13.63
CA MET A 27 0.03 -5.69 -12.83
C MET A 27 -0.47 -7.05 -12.30
N LYS A 28 0.06 -7.46 -11.15
CA LYS A 28 -0.19 -8.74 -10.46
C LYS A 28 -0.99 -8.55 -9.18
N LEU A 29 -1.31 -9.68 -8.53
CA LEU A 29 -1.99 -9.67 -7.23
C LEU A 29 -1.17 -8.85 -6.23
N ASN A 30 -1.84 -7.88 -5.63
CA ASN A 30 -1.39 -7.23 -4.41
C ASN A 30 -2.17 -7.84 -3.24
N ALA A 31 -1.56 -8.78 -2.51
CA ALA A 31 -2.26 -9.57 -1.50
C ALA A 31 -2.50 -8.77 -0.22
N THR A 32 -3.69 -8.91 0.38
CA THR A 32 -4.03 -8.19 1.62
C THR A 32 -3.04 -8.49 2.75
N THR A 33 -2.54 -9.73 2.85
CA THR A 33 -1.55 -10.10 3.88
C THR A 33 -0.22 -9.37 3.75
N GLU A 34 0.16 -8.97 2.53
CA GLU A 34 1.39 -8.21 2.26
C GLU A 34 1.20 -6.72 2.53
N MET A 35 -0.04 -6.22 2.43
CA MET A 35 -0.36 -4.79 2.60
C MET A 35 -0.66 -4.39 4.05
N ILE A 36 -1.12 -5.32 4.89
CA ILE A 36 -1.44 -5.05 6.31
C ILE A 36 -0.26 -4.46 7.09
N PRO A 37 0.98 -4.99 6.99
CA PRO A 37 2.10 -4.51 7.81
C PRO A 37 2.52 -3.06 7.55
N ILE A 38 2.19 -2.53 6.36
CA ILE A 38 2.58 -1.18 5.94
C ILE A 38 1.95 -0.10 6.83
N SER A 39 0.78 -0.38 7.40
CA SER A 39 0.07 0.57 8.27
C SER A 39 0.37 0.40 9.77
N TRP A 40 1.22 -0.56 10.16
CA TRP A 40 1.63 -0.72 11.55
C TRP A 40 2.51 0.44 11.98
N ASP A 41 2.29 0.98 13.18
CA ASP A 41 3.03 2.12 13.71
C ASP A 41 4.55 1.88 13.73
N GLU A 42 4.95 0.64 13.99
CA GLU A 42 6.34 0.17 14.00
C GLU A 42 7.03 0.36 12.64
N PHE A 43 6.28 0.43 11.53
CA PHE A 43 6.82 0.66 10.18
C PHE A 43 6.45 2.04 9.65
N ALA A 44 5.21 2.50 9.84
CA ALA A 44 4.68 3.72 9.26
C ALA A 44 5.19 5.00 9.94
N ASN A 45 5.45 4.95 11.26
CA ASN A 45 5.73 6.15 12.07
C ASN A 45 7.21 6.30 12.46
N ILE A 46 8.10 5.54 11.83
CA ILE A 46 9.55 5.73 12.00
C ILE A 46 10.01 6.89 11.11
N HIS A 47 10.53 7.94 11.74
CA HIS A 47 11.21 9.01 11.01
C HIS A 47 12.48 8.49 10.34
N ARG A 48 12.71 8.82 9.07
CA ARG A 48 13.84 8.35 8.25
C ARG A 48 15.23 8.60 8.87
N LEU A 49 15.37 9.59 9.76
CA LEU A 49 16.63 9.91 10.46
C LEU A 49 16.66 9.43 11.92
N SER A 50 15.75 8.54 12.32
CA SER A 50 15.72 7.99 13.68
C SER A 50 16.98 7.14 13.94
N LEU A 51 17.54 7.24 15.14
CA LEU A 51 18.74 6.50 15.53
C LEU A 51 18.47 4.99 15.52
N LEU A 52 19.52 4.19 15.26
CA LEU A 52 19.44 2.72 15.12
C LEU A 52 18.73 2.00 16.28
N ASN A 53 18.69 2.59 17.47
CA ASN A 53 17.95 2.04 18.60
C ASN A 53 16.43 1.99 18.42
N ASN A 54 15.87 2.93 17.65
CA ASN A 54 14.44 3.05 17.38
C ASN A 54 14.02 2.34 16.08
N ALA A 55 14.97 1.81 15.31
CA ALA A 55 14.74 1.20 13.99
C ALA A 55 15.02 -0.32 13.96
N LYS A 56 15.20 -0.95 15.14
CA LYS A 56 15.60 -2.37 15.27
C LYS A 56 14.63 -3.34 14.59
N GLY A 57 13.35 -2.98 14.41
CA GLY A 57 12.35 -3.79 13.71
C GLY A 57 12.38 -3.68 12.18
N THR A 58 13.03 -2.64 11.63
CA THR A 58 13.11 -2.39 10.17
C THR A 58 14.43 -2.85 9.53
N THR A 59 15.44 -3.22 10.32
CA THR A 59 16.80 -3.55 9.88
C THR A 59 17.10 -5.05 9.92
N ASN A 60 16.21 -5.88 9.36
CA ASN A 60 16.50 -7.29 9.07
C ASN A 60 16.86 -7.47 7.60
#